data_AF-A0A3D9LK59-F1
#
_entry.id   AF-A0A3D9LK59-F1
#
_cell.length_a   1.000
_cell.length_b   1.000
_cell.length_c   1.000
_cell.angle_alpha   90.00
_cell.angle_beta   90.00
_cell.angle_gamma   90.00
#
_symmetry.space_group_name_H-M   'P 1'
#
loop_
_entity.id
_entity.type
_entity.pdbx_description
1 polymer ?
#
loop_
_entity_poly.entity_id
_entity_poly.type
_entity_poly.pdbx_seq_one_letter_code
_entity_poly.pdbx_strand_id
1 'polypeptide(L)'
;MLNKDILYKRLSHIKQLFNIGIGQSSQHENIAVFSILAFHDSIEMFLKLLAEHKGINASKFSFLDYWGKIPDLTLKESMRNLNARRVNIKHKGLLPAKSEIEISKVNAIDFFNQNTIKQFDIEFTDVSLIELIGYKKVKEYLDKSQTALNIGNTADSIENCAYAFEELLHTYEKNKSVWGDSPFSVGADMTFMSSFSMGVSRDGNDNGIGKLAEFIDKVKDSIEGLQRAVKITSFGIDYKEYVKFNILTPTVTRFIGGNVDCQIRGERKWTNENCQYCIDFVVKSALNLQEFDFDIETLEVDRFKQIEL
;
A
#
# COMPACT_ATOMS: atom_id res chain seq x y z
N MET A 1 -14.10 22.64 15.09
CA MET A 1 -14.11 21.16 15.03
C MET A 1 -13.57 20.77 13.67
N LEU A 2 -12.57 19.88 13.61
CA LEU A 2 -11.92 19.51 12.35
C LEU A 2 -12.90 18.71 11.46
N ASN A 3 -12.83 18.89 10.15
CA ASN A 3 -13.56 18.03 9.21
C ASN A 3 -13.07 16.57 9.40
N LYS A 4 -14.02 15.61 9.46
CA LYS A 4 -13.72 14.18 9.65
C LYS A 4 -12.77 13.65 8.58
N ASP A 5 -12.95 14.01 7.30
CA ASP A 5 -12.09 13.52 6.22
C ASP A 5 -10.64 14.03 6.38
N ILE A 6 -10.49 15.29 6.80
CA ILE A 6 -9.18 15.89 7.08
C ILE A 6 -8.54 15.23 8.31
N LEU A 7 -9.33 14.90 9.33
CA LEU A 7 -8.88 14.19 10.53
C LEU A 7 -8.32 12.82 10.16
N TYR A 8 -9.09 11.99 9.46
CA TYR A 8 -8.69 10.65 9.07
C TYR A 8 -7.46 10.69 8.17
N LYS A 9 -7.45 11.52 7.13
CA LYS A 9 -6.29 11.66 6.25
C LYS A 9 -5.00 12.02 6.99
N ARG A 10 -5.08 12.94 7.95
CA ARG A 10 -3.91 13.32 8.78
C ARG A 10 -3.48 12.20 9.72
N LEU A 11 -4.42 11.47 10.33
CA LEU A 11 -4.10 10.27 11.11
C LEU A 11 -3.42 9.20 10.26
N SER A 12 -3.87 8.99 9.02
CA SER A 12 -3.23 8.07 8.09
C SER A 12 -1.80 8.48 7.76
N HIS A 13 -1.54 9.77 7.51
CA HIS A 13 -0.18 10.28 7.31
C HIS A 13 0.71 10.06 8.55
N ILE A 14 0.17 10.30 9.75
CA ILE A 14 0.86 10.05 11.02
C ILE A 14 1.22 8.56 11.15
N LYS A 15 0.26 7.67 10.88
CA LYS A 15 0.46 6.22 10.92
C LYS A 15 1.48 5.76 9.90
N GLN A 16 1.47 6.32 8.69
CA GLN A 16 2.47 6.01 7.68
C GLN A 16 3.88 6.38 8.14
N LEU A 17 4.06 7.58 8.71
CA LEU A 17 5.36 8.01 9.25
C LEU A 17 5.81 7.14 10.43
N PHE A 18 4.87 6.76 11.30
CA PHE A 18 5.14 5.80 12.37
C PHE A 18 5.59 4.43 11.83
N ASN A 19 4.93 3.90 10.80
CA ASN A 19 5.28 2.64 10.16
C ASN A 19 6.67 2.68 9.50
N ILE A 20 7.04 3.82 8.90
CA ILE A 20 8.42 4.05 8.42
C ILE A 20 9.41 3.91 9.58
N GLY A 21 9.11 4.50 10.74
CA GLY A 21 9.91 4.33 11.95
C GLY A 21 10.02 2.87 12.40
N ILE A 22 8.92 2.10 12.39
CA ILE A 22 8.93 0.66 12.69
C ILE A 22 9.84 -0.10 11.72
N GLY A 23 9.71 0.18 10.41
CA GLY A 23 10.55 -0.40 9.37
C GLY A 23 12.02 -0.11 9.61
N GLN A 24 12.39 1.17 9.78
CA GLN A 24 13.77 1.59 10.05
C GLN A 24 14.33 0.94 11.32
N SER A 25 13.56 0.87 12.40
CA SER A 25 14.00 0.30 13.69
C SER A 25 14.42 -1.16 13.58
N SER A 26 13.84 -1.89 12.63
CA SER A 26 14.09 -3.32 12.41
C SER A 26 15.28 -3.59 11.47
N GLN A 27 15.87 -2.54 10.88
CA GLN A 27 17.01 -2.64 9.98
C GLN A 27 18.35 -2.61 10.73
N HIS A 28 19.45 -2.60 9.99
CA HIS A 28 20.79 -2.46 10.55
C HIS A 28 20.92 -1.16 11.37
N GLU A 29 21.79 -1.17 12.39
CA GLU A 29 21.94 -0.11 13.40
C GLU A 29 22.09 1.30 12.78
N ASN A 30 22.89 1.44 11.73
CA ASN A 30 23.07 2.70 11.00
C ASN A 30 21.76 3.32 10.47
N ILE A 31 20.79 2.48 10.09
CA ILE A 31 19.47 2.95 9.63
C ILE A 31 18.50 3.05 10.81
N ALA A 32 18.61 2.13 11.77
CA ALA A 32 17.72 2.06 12.93
C ALA A 32 17.73 3.35 13.78
N VAL A 33 18.85 4.10 13.81
CA VAL A 33 18.91 5.40 14.51
C VAL A 33 17.89 6.40 13.95
N PHE A 34 17.62 6.39 12.64
CA PHE A 34 16.67 7.32 12.02
C PHE A 34 15.22 7.05 12.42
N SER A 35 14.92 5.85 12.94
CA SER A 35 13.59 5.54 13.46
C SER A 35 13.16 6.48 14.58
N ILE A 36 14.11 6.96 15.39
CA ILE A 36 13.84 7.95 16.45
C ILE A 36 13.34 9.27 15.88
N LEU A 37 13.82 9.68 14.71
CA LEU A 37 13.32 10.88 14.03
C LEU A 37 11.89 10.66 13.55
N ALA A 38 11.62 9.53 12.89
CA ALA A 38 10.28 9.18 12.42
C ALA A 38 9.27 9.07 13.58
N PHE A 39 9.63 8.40 14.68
CA PHE A 39 8.79 8.32 15.87
C PHE A 39 8.54 9.71 16.48
N HIS A 40 9.57 10.53 16.65
CA HIS A 40 9.41 11.88 17.20
C HIS A 40 8.50 12.74 16.32
N ASP A 41 8.77 12.79 15.02
CA ASP A 41 8.04 13.63 14.07
C ASP A 41 6.58 13.15 13.92
N SER A 42 6.32 11.84 13.91
CA SER A 42 4.94 11.29 13.89
C SER A 42 4.14 11.68 15.14
N ILE A 43 4.77 11.63 16.32
CA ILE A 43 4.13 12.04 17.59
C ILE A 43 3.91 13.55 17.60
N GLU A 44 4.86 14.35 17.13
CA GLU A 44 4.68 15.80 17.03
C GLU A 44 3.52 16.17 16.08
N MET A 45 3.39 15.48 14.95
CA MET A 45 2.25 15.64 14.04
C MET A 45 0.93 15.27 14.72
N PHE A 46 0.89 14.19 15.51
CA PHE A 46 -0.29 13.81 16.31
C PHE A 46 -0.64 14.88 17.33
N LEU A 47 0.34 15.42 18.06
CA LEU A 47 0.13 16.47 19.05
C LEU A 47 -0.45 17.75 18.41
N LYS A 48 0.05 18.13 17.23
CA LYS A 48 -0.50 19.25 16.46
C LYS A 48 -1.94 19.00 16.03
N LEU A 49 -2.23 17.82 15.50
CA LEU A 49 -3.58 17.41 15.12
C LEU A 49 -4.54 17.45 16.32
N LEU A 50 -4.09 16.94 17.47
CA LEU A 50 -4.85 16.92 18.71
C LEU A 50 -5.14 18.33 19.23
N ALA A 51 -4.15 19.22 19.23
CA ALA A 51 -4.34 20.61 19.62
C ALA A 51 -5.38 21.30 18.73
N GLU A 52 -5.28 21.12 17.42
CA GLU A 52 -6.26 21.67 16.47
C GLU A 52 -7.67 21.08 16.67
N HIS A 53 -7.76 19.76 16.89
CA HIS A 53 -9.03 19.09 17.21
C HIS A 53 -9.70 19.66 18.47
N LYS A 54 -8.90 19.99 19.49
CA LYS A 54 -9.35 20.65 20.74
C LYS A 54 -9.47 22.17 20.63
N GLY A 55 -9.20 22.78 19.47
CA GLY A 55 -9.27 24.23 19.26
C GLY A 55 -8.16 25.03 19.96
N ILE A 56 -7.05 24.39 20.31
CA ILE A 56 -5.89 24.99 20.98
C ILE A 56 -4.90 25.48 19.93
N ASN A 57 -4.53 26.77 19.99
CA ASN A 57 -3.48 27.32 19.14
C ASN A 57 -2.09 26.89 19.64
N ALA A 58 -1.49 25.92 18.95
CA ALA A 58 -0.18 25.36 19.29
C ALA A 58 0.98 25.89 18.44
N SER A 59 0.80 26.99 17.70
CA SER A 59 1.81 27.52 16.74
C SER A 59 3.19 27.81 17.34
N LYS A 60 3.27 28.08 18.65
CA LYS A 60 4.51 28.39 19.38
C LYS A 60 4.90 27.33 20.42
N PHE A 61 4.19 26.19 20.46
CA PHE A 61 4.46 25.18 21.46
C PHE A 61 5.73 24.43 21.13
N SER A 62 6.61 24.27 22.12
CA SER A 62 7.64 23.26 22.09
C SER A 62 7.01 21.87 22.31
N PHE A 63 7.75 20.82 21.96
CA PHE A 63 7.26 19.44 22.03
C PHE A 63 6.71 19.07 23.42
N LEU A 64 7.33 19.52 24.51
CA LEU A 64 6.88 19.19 25.87
C LEU A 64 5.76 20.10 26.39
N ASP A 65 5.48 21.23 25.75
CA ASP A 65 4.43 22.15 26.19
C ASP A 65 3.03 21.55 26.06
N TYR A 66 2.84 20.60 25.14
CA TYR A 66 1.56 19.91 24.93
C TYR A 66 1.04 19.22 26.20
N TRP A 67 1.92 18.59 26.99
CA TRP A 67 1.52 17.97 28.27
C TRP A 67 1.14 18.96 29.36
N GLY A 68 1.53 20.23 29.25
CA GLY A 68 1.07 21.28 30.16
C GLY A 68 -0.28 21.88 29.75
N LYS A 69 -0.67 21.72 28.48
CA LYS A 69 -1.87 22.33 27.89
C LYS A 69 -3.00 21.33 27.64
N ILE A 70 -2.68 20.05 27.58
CA ILE A 70 -3.63 18.96 27.37
C ILE A 70 -3.47 17.97 28.54
N PRO A 71 -4.30 18.11 29.59
CA PRO A 71 -4.15 17.33 30.83
C PRO A 71 -4.27 15.81 30.63
N ASP A 72 -5.03 15.41 29.62
CA ASP A 72 -5.35 14.01 29.35
C ASP A 72 -4.24 13.24 28.63
N LEU A 73 -3.17 13.91 28.20
CA LEU A 73 -2.06 13.32 27.44
C LEU A 73 -1.17 12.48 28.35
N THR A 74 -0.93 11.22 27.97
CA THR A 74 -0.15 10.27 28.77
C THR A 74 1.34 10.24 28.37
N LEU A 75 2.16 9.50 29.11
CA LEU A 75 3.56 9.18 28.77
C LEU A 75 4.53 10.37 28.63
N LYS A 76 4.33 11.44 29.40
CA LYS A 76 5.19 12.65 29.38
C LYS A 76 6.68 12.36 29.50
N GLU A 77 7.07 11.51 30.45
CA GLU A 77 8.50 11.20 30.70
C GLU A 77 9.11 10.34 29.59
N SER A 78 8.37 9.37 29.06
CA SER A 78 8.79 8.61 27.88
C SER A 78 9.02 9.52 26.67
N MET A 79 8.15 10.50 26.46
CA MET A 79 8.27 11.47 25.37
C MET A 79 9.39 12.50 25.61
N ARG A 80 9.67 12.86 26.87
CA ARG A 80 10.87 13.63 27.21
C ARG A 80 12.15 12.90 26.82
N ASN A 81 12.23 11.60 27.11
CA ASN A 81 13.38 10.77 26.76
C ASN A 81 13.54 10.64 25.23
N LEU A 82 12.43 10.41 24.50
CA LEU A 82 12.45 10.38 23.03
C LEU A 82 12.95 11.71 22.44
N ASN A 83 12.45 12.84 22.95
CA ASN A 83 12.87 14.17 22.52
C ASN A 83 14.37 14.42 22.81
N ALA A 84 14.86 14.00 23.98
CA ALA A 84 16.28 14.12 24.33
C ALA A 84 17.18 13.31 23.36
N ARG A 85 16.78 12.09 23.02
CA ARG A 85 17.49 11.26 22.03
C ARG A 85 17.50 11.91 20.64
N ARG A 86 16.36 12.41 20.19
CA ARG A 86 16.24 13.16 18.92
C ARG A 86 17.13 14.40 18.88
N VAL A 87 17.21 15.15 19.99
CA VAL A 87 18.11 16.32 20.13
C VAL A 87 19.59 15.89 20.06
N ASN A 88 19.96 14.81 20.73
CA ASN A 88 21.32 14.27 20.71
C ASN A 88 21.75 13.85 19.30
N ILE A 89 20.86 13.22 18.53
CA ILE A 89 21.11 12.88 17.12
C ILE A 89 21.31 14.17 16.29
N LYS A 90 20.32 15.08 16.30
CA LYS A 90 20.28 16.24 15.40
C LYS A 90 21.32 17.32 15.71
N HIS A 91 21.67 17.54 16.98
CA HIS A 91 22.52 18.67 17.38
C HIS A 91 23.89 18.26 17.91
N LYS A 92 24.06 17.00 18.33
CA LYS A 92 25.33 16.53 18.91
C LYS A 92 25.96 15.38 18.11
N GLY A 93 25.27 14.83 17.10
CA GLY A 93 25.74 13.68 16.33
C GLY A 93 25.89 12.41 17.17
N LEU A 94 25.25 12.34 18.34
CA LEU A 94 25.36 11.20 19.25
C LEU A 94 24.33 10.14 18.87
N LEU A 95 24.82 8.98 18.44
CA LEU A 95 23.99 7.85 18.04
C LEU A 95 23.57 7.04 19.29
N PRO A 96 22.27 6.77 19.47
CA PRO A 96 21.77 5.98 20.59
C PRO A 96 22.08 4.49 20.39
N ALA A 97 22.21 3.77 21.50
CA ALA A 97 22.40 2.32 21.45
C ALA A 97 21.14 1.61 20.95
N LYS A 98 21.28 0.39 20.40
CA LYS A 98 20.14 -0.41 19.94
C LYS A 98 19.03 -0.60 20.99
N SER A 99 19.40 -0.81 22.26
CA SER A 99 18.43 -0.91 23.36
C SER A 99 17.60 0.37 23.53
N GLU A 100 18.19 1.53 23.30
CA GLU A 100 17.48 2.81 23.36
C GLU A 100 16.53 3.00 22.18
N ILE A 101 16.88 2.50 21.00
CA ILE A 101 16.02 2.49 19.82
C ILE A 101 14.78 1.63 20.11
N GLU A 102 14.96 0.42 20.65
CA GLU A 102 13.85 -0.46 21.03
C GLU A 102 12.95 0.18 22.11
N ILE A 103 13.53 0.83 23.12
CA ILE A 103 12.76 1.57 24.13
C ILE A 103 11.95 2.71 23.47
N SER A 104 12.55 3.45 22.53
CA SER A 104 11.85 4.51 21.80
C SER A 104 10.69 3.97 20.98
N LYS A 105 10.86 2.81 20.34
CA LYS A 105 9.82 2.10 19.59
C LYS A 105 8.65 1.69 20.49
N VAL A 106 8.93 1.03 21.62
CA VAL A 106 7.89 0.64 22.60
C VAL A 106 7.13 1.86 23.11
N ASN A 107 7.86 2.91 23.50
CA ASN A 107 7.24 4.16 23.95
C ASN A 107 6.35 4.82 22.89
N ALA A 108 6.72 4.76 21.61
CA ALA A 108 5.91 5.29 20.52
C ALA A 108 4.64 4.44 20.30
N ILE A 109 4.76 3.11 20.33
CA ILE A 109 3.61 2.20 20.26
C ILE A 109 2.62 2.51 21.39
N ASP A 110 3.10 2.57 22.63
CA ASP A 110 2.26 2.86 23.79
C ASP A 110 1.62 4.24 23.72
N PHE A 111 2.35 5.24 23.22
CA PHE A 111 1.83 6.59 23.05
C PHE A 111 0.63 6.60 22.10
N PHE A 112 0.76 5.99 20.93
CA PHE A 112 -0.31 5.97 19.95
C PHE A 112 -1.49 5.13 20.43
N ASN A 113 -1.26 3.96 21.01
CA ASN A 113 -2.34 3.11 21.51
C ASN A 113 -3.15 3.79 22.62
N GLN A 114 -2.48 4.44 23.57
CA GLN A 114 -3.17 5.11 24.69
C GLN A 114 -3.85 6.42 24.27
N ASN A 115 -3.18 7.25 23.48
CA ASN A 115 -3.68 8.59 23.20
C ASN A 115 -4.64 8.62 22.00
N THR A 116 -4.54 7.71 21.03
CA THR A 116 -5.49 7.72 19.90
C THR A 116 -6.89 7.36 20.38
N ILE A 117 -7.02 6.28 21.17
CA ILE A 117 -8.32 5.88 21.74
C ILE A 117 -8.85 6.95 22.69
N LYS A 118 -8.01 7.48 23.59
CA LYS A 118 -8.45 8.47 24.59
C LYS A 118 -8.88 9.80 23.97
N GLN A 119 -8.28 10.20 22.85
CA GLN A 119 -8.49 11.54 22.28
C GLN A 119 -9.43 11.56 21.07
N PHE A 120 -9.53 10.45 20.34
CA PHE A 120 -10.30 10.35 19.09
C PHE A 120 -11.32 9.21 19.10
N ASP A 121 -11.37 8.38 20.16
CA ASP A 121 -12.27 7.21 20.28
C ASP A 121 -12.08 6.19 19.14
N ILE A 122 -10.83 6.06 18.68
CA ILE A 122 -10.42 5.17 17.58
C ILE A 122 -9.15 4.44 18.01
N GLU A 123 -9.06 3.14 17.74
CA GLU A 123 -7.79 2.42 17.93
C GLU A 123 -6.78 2.82 16.85
N PHE A 124 -5.51 2.99 17.24
CA PHE A 124 -4.48 3.37 16.27
C PHE A 124 -4.24 2.30 15.19
N THR A 125 -4.42 1.04 15.55
CA THR A 125 -4.44 -0.13 14.67
C THR A 125 -5.50 -0.02 13.58
N ASP A 126 -6.64 0.61 13.87
CA ASP A 126 -7.78 0.73 12.95
C ASP A 126 -7.70 1.95 12.02
N VAL A 127 -6.73 2.85 12.24
CA VAL A 127 -6.52 3.99 11.34
C VAL A 127 -6.13 3.46 9.95
N SER A 128 -7.02 3.60 8.98
CA SER A 128 -6.80 3.09 7.63
C SER A 128 -5.77 3.92 6.86
N LEU A 129 -4.88 3.25 6.13
CA LEU A 129 -3.95 3.90 5.19
C LEU A 129 -4.57 4.10 3.79
N ILE A 130 -5.79 3.59 3.56
CA ILE A 130 -6.53 3.73 2.29
C ILE A 130 -6.71 5.22 1.90
N GLU A 131 -6.84 6.11 2.88
CA GLU A 131 -6.94 7.57 2.67
C GLU A 131 -5.72 8.21 2.01
N LEU A 132 -4.57 7.51 1.97
CA LEU A 132 -3.34 7.99 1.34
C LEU A 132 -3.23 7.61 -0.14
N ILE A 133 -4.15 6.77 -0.64
CA ILE A 133 -4.14 6.29 -2.02
C ILE A 133 -4.71 7.38 -2.93
N GLY A 134 -3.93 7.77 -3.94
CA GLY A 134 -4.30 8.75 -4.96
C GLY A 134 -5.22 8.19 -6.05
N TYR A 135 -5.24 6.87 -6.23
CA TYR A 135 -6.09 6.19 -7.20
C TYR A 135 -7.53 6.05 -6.70
N LYS A 136 -8.42 6.95 -7.14
CA LYS A 136 -9.82 7.02 -6.66
C LYS A 136 -10.58 5.69 -6.73
N LYS A 137 -10.55 5.00 -7.88
CA LYS A 137 -11.26 3.72 -8.03
C LYS A 137 -10.69 2.60 -7.18
N VAL A 138 -9.37 2.55 -7.03
CA VAL A 138 -8.70 1.59 -6.13
C VAL A 138 -9.16 1.84 -4.70
N LYS A 139 -9.21 3.11 -4.29
CA LYS A 139 -9.75 3.53 -2.99
C LYS A 139 -11.18 3.03 -2.79
N GLU A 140 -12.06 3.26 -3.77
CA GLU A 140 -13.47 2.81 -3.71
C GLU A 140 -13.59 1.29 -3.52
N TYR A 141 -12.80 0.49 -4.23
CA TYR A 141 -12.80 -0.97 -4.05
C TYR A 141 -12.25 -1.38 -2.68
N LEU A 142 -11.21 -0.72 -2.17
CA LEU A 142 -10.67 -0.99 -0.84
C LEU A 142 -11.64 -0.60 0.28
N ASP A 143 -12.38 0.50 0.12
CA ASP A 143 -13.43 0.92 1.06
C ASP A 143 -14.58 -0.10 1.10
N LYS A 144 -14.99 -0.63 -0.06
CA LYS A 144 -15.95 -1.73 -0.16
C LYS A 144 -15.44 -2.99 0.52
N SER A 145 -14.16 -3.31 0.28
CA SER A 145 -13.51 -4.47 0.91
C SER A 145 -13.49 -4.38 2.43
N GLN A 146 -13.09 -3.22 2.97
CA GLN A 146 -13.06 -2.99 4.41
C GLN A 146 -14.47 -3.05 5.02
N THR A 147 -15.46 -2.48 4.34
CA THR A 147 -16.86 -2.55 4.77
C THR A 147 -17.38 -3.99 4.81
N ALA A 148 -17.09 -4.78 3.78
CA ALA A 148 -17.46 -6.19 3.72
C ALA A 148 -16.80 -7.00 4.85
N LEU A 149 -15.52 -6.74 5.13
CA LEU A 149 -14.78 -7.38 6.22
C LEU A 149 -15.42 -7.06 7.60
N ASN A 150 -15.81 -5.80 7.83
CA ASN A 150 -16.44 -5.37 9.07
C ASN A 150 -17.81 -6.03 9.31
N ILE A 151 -18.54 -6.37 8.24
CA ILE A 151 -19.83 -7.08 8.30
C ILE A 151 -19.63 -8.62 8.37
N GLY A 152 -18.38 -9.10 8.26
CA GLY A 152 -18.04 -10.52 8.27
C GLY A 152 -18.23 -11.23 6.92
N ASN A 153 -18.46 -10.49 5.83
CA ASN A 153 -18.51 -11.03 4.48
C ASN A 153 -17.10 -11.12 3.88
N THR A 154 -16.42 -12.23 4.15
CA THR A 154 -15.03 -12.46 3.70
C THR A 154 -14.91 -12.68 2.19
N ALA A 155 -15.97 -13.16 1.53
CA ALA A 155 -15.98 -13.39 0.09
C ALA A 155 -15.94 -12.07 -0.68
N ASP A 156 -16.89 -11.18 -0.40
CA ASP A 156 -16.95 -9.86 -1.03
C ASP A 156 -15.69 -9.04 -0.72
N SER A 157 -15.15 -9.16 0.49
CA SER A 157 -13.91 -8.44 0.86
C SER A 157 -12.75 -8.83 -0.05
N ILE A 158 -12.52 -10.14 -0.25
CA ILE A 158 -11.42 -10.61 -1.07
C ILE A 158 -11.65 -10.36 -2.56
N GLU A 159 -12.90 -10.45 -3.02
CA GLU A 159 -13.25 -10.10 -4.40
C GLU A 159 -12.94 -8.62 -4.70
N ASN A 160 -13.36 -7.72 -3.80
CA ASN A 160 -13.06 -6.30 -3.92
C ASN A 160 -11.55 -6.00 -3.80
N CYS A 161 -10.79 -6.75 -2.99
CA CYS A 161 -9.33 -6.65 -2.97
C CYS A 161 -8.71 -7.03 -4.32
N ALA A 162 -9.21 -8.10 -4.95
CA ALA A 162 -8.74 -8.55 -6.24
C ALA A 162 -9.03 -7.50 -7.34
N TYR A 163 -10.24 -6.93 -7.34
CA TYR A 163 -10.59 -5.81 -8.23
C TYR A 163 -9.71 -4.57 -7.99
N ALA A 164 -9.47 -4.21 -6.72
CA ALA A 164 -8.63 -3.08 -6.37
C ALA A 164 -7.20 -3.26 -6.91
N PHE A 165 -6.64 -4.46 -6.80
CA PHE A 165 -5.29 -4.75 -7.28
C PHE A 165 -5.20 -4.71 -8.81
N GLU A 166 -6.14 -5.32 -9.53
CA GLU A 166 -6.14 -5.24 -11.00
C GLU A 166 -6.36 -3.81 -11.50
N GLU A 167 -7.26 -3.04 -10.88
CA GLU A 167 -7.48 -1.64 -11.26
C GLU A 167 -6.24 -0.79 -10.98
N LEU A 168 -5.49 -1.08 -9.91
CA LEU A 168 -4.21 -0.43 -9.61
C LEU A 168 -3.19 -0.67 -10.73
N LEU A 169 -2.97 -1.94 -11.11
CA LEU A 169 -2.03 -2.29 -12.17
C LEU A 169 -2.44 -1.67 -13.52
N HIS A 170 -3.72 -1.76 -13.86
CA HIS A 170 -4.23 -1.22 -15.10
C HIS A 170 -4.14 0.31 -15.17
N THR A 171 -4.52 1.01 -14.08
CA THR A 171 -4.47 2.47 -14.04
C THR A 171 -3.04 2.96 -14.14
N TYR A 172 -2.11 2.33 -13.41
CA TYR A 172 -0.70 2.68 -13.48
C TYR A 172 -0.14 2.48 -14.88
N GLU A 173 -0.41 1.34 -15.51
CA GLU A 173 0.06 1.04 -16.87
C GLU A 173 -0.52 1.99 -17.92
N LYS A 174 -1.83 2.27 -17.84
CA LYS A 174 -2.53 3.16 -18.77
C LYS A 174 -1.99 4.59 -18.69
N ASN A 175 -1.71 5.07 -17.49
CA ASN A 175 -1.10 6.39 -17.26
C ASN A 175 0.33 6.49 -17.79
N LYS A 176 0.93 5.37 -18.23
CA LYS A 176 2.29 5.29 -18.76
C LYS A 176 2.32 4.87 -20.23
N SER A 177 1.17 4.73 -20.89
CA SER A 177 1.15 4.37 -22.31
C SER A 177 1.42 5.59 -23.18
N VAL A 178 2.37 5.45 -24.11
CA VAL A 178 2.66 6.45 -25.16
C VAL A 178 2.47 5.78 -26.50
N TRP A 179 1.64 6.37 -27.36
CA TRP A 179 1.38 5.86 -28.71
C TRP A 179 0.89 4.40 -28.77
N GLY A 180 0.10 3.98 -27.77
CA GLY A 180 -0.63 2.72 -27.78
C GLY A 180 -0.04 1.62 -26.90
N ASP A 181 1.29 1.62 -26.69
CA ASP A 181 1.96 0.61 -25.86
C ASP A 181 2.51 1.23 -24.58
N SER A 182 2.40 0.48 -23.48
CA SER A 182 3.04 0.85 -22.22
C SER A 182 4.48 0.37 -22.22
N PRO A 183 5.45 1.12 -21.65
CA PRO A 183 6.81 0.61 -21.43
C PRO A 183 6.82 -0.61 -20.49
N PHE A 184 5.71 -0.86 -19.78
CA PHE A 184 5.50 -2.02 -18.94
C PHE A 184 4.70 -3.14 -19.64
N SER A 185 4.44 -3.01 -20.94
CA SER A 185 3.91 -4.10 -21.76
C SER A 185 5.03 -5.12 -21.98
N VAL A 186 4.93 -6.25 -21.28
CA VAL A 186 5.86 -7.36 -21.45
C VAL A 186 5.23 -8.30 -22.47
N GLY A 187 5.61 -8.18 -23.74
CA GLY A 187 5.10 -9.03 -24.83
C GLY A 187 3.68 -8.71 -25.31
N ALA A 188 3.23 -9.43 -26.33
CA ALA A 188 1.93 -9.22 -26.96
C ALA A 188 0.77 -9.77 -26.11
N ASP A 189 -0.42 -9.19 -26.31
CA ASP A 189 -1.66 -9.71 -25.75
C ASP A 189 -1.98 -11.08 -26.39
N MET A 190 -2.07 -12.11 -25.55
CA MET A 190 -2.37 -13.49 -25.96
C MET A 190 -3.80 -13.93 -25.62
N THR A 191 -4.69 -12.99 -25.26
CA THR A 191 -6.09 -13.27 -24.92
C THR A 191 -6.73 -14.21 -25.94
N PHE A 192 -6.54 -13.94 -27.23
CA PHE A 192 -7.08 -14.70 -28.36
C PHE A 192 -6.14 -15.78 -28.94
N MET A 193 -5.07 -16.13 -28.23
CA MET A 193 -4.08 -17.10 -28.70
C MET A 193 -4.25 -18.49 -28.05
N SER A 194 -5.44 -18.81 -27.56
CA SER A 194 -5.76 -20.16 -27.05
C SER A 194 -6.07 -21.15 -28.17
N SER A 195 -5.92 -22.44 -27.89
CA SER A 195 -6.31 -23.53 -28.81
C SER A 195 -7.75 -23.38 -29.31
N PHE A 196 -8.67 -22.98 -28.41
CA PHE A 196 -10.06 -22.68 -28.74
C PHE A 196 -10.19 -21.54 -29.76
N SER A 197 -9.52 -20.40 -29.53
CA SER A 197 -9.60 -19.22 -30.40
C SER A 197 -8.98 -19.49 -31.79
N MET A 198 -8.02 -20.41 -31.86
CA MET A 198 -7.38 -20.85 -33.10
C MET A 198 -8.13 -22.00 -33.80
N GLY A 199 -9.26 -22.48 -33.25
CA GLY A 199 -10.01 -23.59 -33.83
C GLY A 199 -9.29 -24.95 -33.75
N VAL A 200 -8.31 -25.09 -32.86
CA VAL A 200 -7.57 -26.34 -32.64
C VAL A 200 -8.30 -27.18 -31.60
N SER A 201 -9.09 -28.17 -32.05
CA SER A 201 -9.94 -28.97 -31.16
C SER A 201 -9.16 -29.99 -30.33
N ARG A 202 -9.46 -30.04 -29.02
CA ARG A 202 -9.03 -31.12 -28.11
C ARG A 202 -9.74 -32.46 -28.36
N ASP A 203 -10.89 -32.42 -29.03
CA ASP A 203 -11.84 -33.54 -29.16
C ASP A 203 -11.65 -34.38 -30.44
N GLY A 204 -10.61 -34.09 -31.23
CA GLY A 204 -10.29 -34.88 -32.40
C GLY A 204 -9.71 -36.25 -32.01
N ASN A 205 -10.22 -37.32 -32.61
CA ASN A 205 -9.73 -38.71 -32.49
C ASN A 205 -8.27 -38.90 -33.01
N ASP A 206 -7.58 -37.79 -33.28
CA ASP A 206 -6.22 -37.71 -33.82
C ASP A 206 -5.27 -37.20 -32.73
N ASN A 207 -4.48 -38.13 -32.18
CA ASN A 207 -3.57 -37.92 -31.03
C ASN A 207 -2.56 -36.77 -31.25
N GLY A 208 -2.31 -36.34 -32.49
CA GLY A 208 -1.43 -35.21 -32.81
C GLY A 208 -2.07 -33.84 -32.56
N ILE A 209 -3.34 -33.66 -32.94
CA ILE A 209 -4.05 -32.37 -32.88
C ILE A 209 -4.40 -32.03 -31.42
N GLY A 210 -4.83 -33.03 -30.63
CA GLY A 210 -5.08 -32.84 -29.20
C GLY A 210 -3.82 -32.43 -28.41
N LYS A 211 -2.66 -33.03 -28.71
CA LYS A 211 -1.38 -32.66 -28.11
C LYS A 211 -0.92 -31.26 -28.51
N LEU A 212 -1.21 -30.84 -29.75
CA LEU A 212 -0.93 -29.48 -30.22
C LEU A 212 -1.81 -28.46 -29.48
N ALA A 213 -3.11 -28.73 -29.31
CA ALA A 213 -4.01 -27.87 -28.52
C ALA A 213 -3.50 -27.71 -27.07
N GLU A 214 -3.08 -28.82 -26.45
CA GLU A 214 -2.51 -28.80 -25.10
C GLU A 214 -1.20 -28.02 -25.04
N PHE A 215 -0.32 -28.19 -26.02
CA PHE A 215 0.94 -27.43 -26.12
C PHE A 215 0.67 -25.93 -26.26
N ILE A 216 -0.24 -25.52 -27.15
CA ILE A 216 -0.61 -24.11 -27.36
C ILE A 216 -1.07 -23.48 -26.04
N ASP A 217 -2.00 -24.13 -25.33
CA ASP A 217 -2.51 -23.59 -24.08
C ASP A 217 -1.43 -23.54 -22.99
N LYS A 218 -0.58 -24.58 -22.87
CA LYS A 218 0.54 -24.59 -21.92
C LYS A 218 1.57 -23.51 -22.20
N VAL A 219 1.87 -23.26 -23.48
CA VAL A 219 2.79 -22.19 -23.88
C VAL A 219 2.17 -20.83 -23.58
N LYS A 220 0.89 -20.63 -23.92
CA LYS A 220 0.15 -19.41 -23.58
C LYS A 220 0.19 -19.15 -22.07
N ASP A 221 -0.23 -20.12 -21.25
CA ASP A 221 -0.27 -20.00 -19.79
C ASP A 221 1.13 -19.71 -19.22
N SER A 222 2.17 -20.34 -19.77
CA SER A 222 3.56 -20.12 -19.34
C SER A 222 4.05 -18.71 -19.66
N ILE A 223 3.76 -18.21 -20.86
CA ILE A 223 4.15 -16.86 -21.27
C ILE A 223 3.35 -15.83 -20.47
N GLU A 224 2.02 -15.98 -20.30
CA GLU A 224 1.20 -15.07 -19.49
C GLU A 224 1.69 -15.02 -18.03
N GLY A 225 2.06 -16.17 -17.47
CA GLY A 225 2.68 -16.27 -16.14
C GLY A 225 4.00 -15.50 -16.04
N LEU A 226 4.87 -15.63 -17.04
CA LEU A 226 6.14 -14.89 -17.12
C LEU A 226 5.92 -13.38 -17.28
N GLN A 227 5.03 -12.97 -18.18
CA GLN A 227 4.69 -11.56 -18.41
C GLN A 227 4.21 -10.93 -17.10
N ARG A 228 3.32 -11.63 -16.37
CA ARG A 228 2.79 -11.16 -15.09
C ARG A 228 3.87 -11.10 -14.02
N ALA A 229 4.74 -12.10 -13.90
CA ALA A 229 5.85 -12.08 -12.94
C ALA A 229 6.83 -10.93 -13.19
N VAL A 230 7.19 -10.69 -14.46
CA VAL A 230 8.07 -9.58 -14.85
C VAL A 230 7.39 -8.24 -14.54
N LYS A 231 6.09 -8.10 -14.82
CA LYS A 231 5.33 -6.88 -14.54
C LYS A 231 5.27 -6.54 -13.06
N ILE A 232 4.90 -7.51 -12.21
CA ILE A 232 4.88 -7.34 -10.75
C ILE A 232 6.26 -6.94 -10.21
N THR A 233 7.32 -7.60 -10.70
CA THR A 233 8.69 -7.28 -10.28
C THR A 233 9.13 -5.90 -10.78
N SER A 234 8.77 -5.52 -12.00
CA SER A 234 9.09 -4.21 -12.59
C SER A 234 8.42 -3.05 -11.87
N PHE A 235 7.25 -3.29 -11.28
CA PHE A 235 6.53 -2.35 -10.42
C PHE A 235 7.08 -2.26 -9.00
N GLY A 236 8.17 -2.98 -8.68
CA GLY A 236 8.76 -2.97 -7.34
C GLY A 236 7.87 -3.62 -6.27
N ILE A 237 6.90 -4.44 -6.68
CA ILE A 237 6.04 -5.20 -5.78
C ILE A 237 6.79 -6.48 -5.37
N ASP A 238 6.80 -6.79 -4.07
CA ASP A 238 7.42 -8.02 -3.58
C ASP A 238 6.71 -9.25 -4.16
N TYR A 239 7.43 -10.01 -4.97
CA TYR A 239 6.86 -11.16 -5.66
C TYR A 239 6.39 -12.27 -4.71
N LYS A 240 7.04 -12.45 -3.55
CA LYS A 240 6.62 -13.46 -2.56
C LYS A 240 5.30 -13.07 -1.91
N GLU A 241 5.13 -11.79 -1.56
CA GLU A 241 3.87 -11.27 -1.05
C GLU A 241 2.78 -11.37 -2.12
N TYR A 242 3.10 -11.04 -3.37
CA TYR A 242 2.17 -11.19 -4.50
C TYR A 242 1.73 -12.65 -4.70
N VAL A 243 2.63 -13.64 -4.63
CA VAL A 243 2.25 -15.06 -4.74
C VAL A 243 1.27 -15.45 -3.64
N LYS A 244 1.50 -15.00 -2.39
CA LYS A 244 0.56 -15.23 -1.29
C LYS A 244 -0.80 -14.57 -1.57
N PHE A 245 -0.81 -13.32 -2.03
CA PHE A 245 -2.03 -12.63 -2.43
C PHE A 245 -2.79 -13.37 -3.56
N ASN A 246 -2.09 -13.82 -4.60
CA ASN A 246 -2.67 -14.53 -5.74
C ASN A 246 -3.24 -15.91 -5.36
N ILE A 247 -2.66 -16.58 -4.35
CA ILE A 247 -3.23 -17.82 -3.80
C ILE A 247 -4.51 -17.55 -3.02
N LEU A 248 -4.62 -16.42 -2.33
CA LEU A 248 -5.77 -16.07 -1.50
C LEU A 248 -6.93 -15.50 -2.33
N THR A 249 -6.65 -14.73 -3.37
CA THR A 249 -7.64 -14.02 -4.18
C THR A 249 -8.17 -14.84 -5.35
N PRO A 250 -9.42 -14.58 -5.82
CA PRO A 250 -9.92 -15.13 -7.06
C PRO A 250 -9.17 -14.57 -8.26
N THR A 251 -9.18 -15.29 -9.37
CA THR A 251 -8.64 -14.78 -10.63
C THR A 251 -9.62 -13.77 -11.20
N VAL A 252 -9.13 -12.58 -11.47
CA VAL A 252 -9.90 -11.49 -12.03
C VAL A 252 -9.61 -11.41 -13.53
N THR A 253 -10.65 -11.50 -14.35
CA THR A 253 -10.54 -11.37 -15.80
C THR A 253 -11.28 -10.12 -16.24
N ARG A 254 -10.61 -9.26 -17.00
CA ARG A 254 -11.22 -8.08 -17.61
C ARG A 254 -11.68 -8.42 -19.03
N PHE A 255 -12.96 -8.22 -19.30
CA PHE A 255 -13.51 -8.35 -20.65
C PHE A 255 -13.34 -7.05 -21.45
N ILE A 256 -13.33 -7.17 -22.77
CA ILE A 256 -13.12 -6.07 -23.75
C ILE A 256 -14.22 -4.97 -23.68
N GLY A 257 -15.28 -5.18 -22.90
CA GLY A 257 -16.31 -4.16 -22.60
C GLY A 257 -16.10 -3.38 -21.29
N GLY A 258 -15.00 -3.60 -20.57
CA GLY A 258 -14.72 -2.98 -19.26
C GLY A 258 -15.41 -3.68 -18.07
N ASN A 259 -16.24 -4.69 -18.32
CA ASN A 259 -16.76 -5.56 -17.28
C ASN A 259 -15.63 -6.43 -16.73
N VAL A 260 -15.56 -6.53 -15.41
CA VAL A 260 -14.59 -7.35 -14.71
C VAL A 260 -15.36 -8.47 -14.03
N ASP A 261 -14.88 -9.70 -14.18
CA ASP A 261 -15.50 -10.88 -13.58
C ASP A 261 -14.48 -11.64 -12.74
N CYS A 262 -14.94 -12.17 -11.61
CA CYS A 262 -14.14 -12.93 -10.67
C CYS A 262 -14.46 -14.41 -10.80
N GLN A 263 -13.47 -15.20 -11.21
CA GLN A 263 -13.58 -16.64 -11.19
C GLN A 263 -13.00 -17.20 -9.90
N ILE A 264 -13.89 -17.65 -9.01
CA ILE A 264 -13.51 -18.38 -7.81
C ILE A 264 -13.24 -19.83 -8.21
N ARG A 265 -11.96 -20.25 -8.17
CA ARG A 265 -11.58 -21.65 -8.35
C ARG A 265 -11.78 -22.43 -7.05
N GLY A 266 -12.83 -23.26 -7.02
CA GLY A 266 -13.13 -24.21 -5.93
C GLY A 266 -13.77 -23.58 -4.69
N GLU A 267 -14.03 -24.39 -3.66
CA GLU A 267 -14.51 -23.90 -2.36
C GLU A 267 -13.34 -23.33 -1.55
N ARG A 268 -13.27 -22.01 -1.43
CA ARG A 268 -12.29 -21.33 -0.55
C ARG A 268 -13.00 -20.77 0.66
N LYS A 269 -12.51 -21.13 1.85
CA LYS A 269 -12.92 -20.49 3.12
C LYS A 269 -11.87 -19.48 3.50
N TRP A 270 -12.26 -18.21 3.52
CA TRP A 270 -11.40 -17.11 3.90
C TRP A 270 -11.61 -16.71 5.35
N THR A 271 -10.52 -16.37 6.02
CA THR A 271 -10.52 -15.84 7.39
C THR A 271 -10.42 -14.31 7.35
N ASN A 272 -10.81 -13.65 8.43
CA ASN A 272 -10.67 -12.20 8.56
C ASN A 272 -9.20 -11.75 8.43
N GLU A 273 -8.27 -12.53 8.98
CA GLU A 273 -6.82 -12.28 8.85
C GLU A 273 -6.35 -12.31 7.40
N ASN A 274 -6.85 -13.27 6.60
CA ASN A 274 -6.51 -13.35 5.18
C ASN A 274 -7.07 -12.15 4.39
N CYS A 275 -8.28 -11.69 4.74
CA CYS A 275 -8.88 -10.51 4.12
C CYS A 275 -8.07 -9.25 4.45
N GLN A 276 -7.73 -9.06 5.73
CA GLN A 276 -6.92 -7.92 6.16
C GLN A 276 -5.55 -7.92 5.48
N TYR A 277 -4.89 -9.09 5.39
CA TYR A 277 -3.64 -9.23 4.64
C TYR A 277 -3.78 -8.78 3.17
N CYS A 278 -4.89 -9.12 2.50
CA CYS A 278 -5.13 -8.72 1.12
C CYS A 278 -5.33 -7.19 1.00
N ILE A 279 -6.08 -6.57 1.92
CA ILE A 279 -6.25 -5.12 1.97
C ILE A 279 -4.88 -4.45 2.16
N ASP A 280 -4.12 -4.88 3.17
CA ASP A 280 -2.81 -4.32 3.50
C ASP A 280 -1.82 -4.46 2.34
N PHE A 281 -1.84 -5.59 1.62
CA PHE A 281 -1.03 -5.83 0.44
C PHE A 281 -1.32 -4.85 -0.70
N VAL A 282 -2.61 -4.62 -1.02
CA VAL A 282 -3.00 -3.70 -2.09
C VAL A 282 -2.67 -2.25 -1.70
N VAL A 283 -2.91 -1.87 -0.44
CA VAL A 283 -2.52 -0.55 0.08
C VAL A 283 -1.02 -0.33 -0.04
N LYS A 284 -0.21 -1.29 0.42
CA LYS A 284 1.25 -1.23 0.31
C LYS A 284 1.70 -1.10 -1.15
N SER A 285 1.11 -1.90 -2.04
CA SER A 285 1.42 -1.86 -3.48
C SER A 285 1.07 -0.51 -4.10
N ALA A 286 -0.08 0.08 -3.72
CA ALA A 286 -0.50 1.38 -4.21
C ALA A 286 0.43 2.51 -3.74
N LEU A 287 0.87 2.46 -2.48
CA LEU A 287 1.82 3.43 -1.94
C LEU A 287 3.21 3.31 -2.61
N ASN A 288 3.69 2.09 -2.85
CA ASN A 288 4.95 1.86 -3.55
C ASN A 288 4.90 2.41 -4.99
N LEU A 289 3.82 2.15 -5.74
CA LEU A 289 3.67 2.66 -7.10
C LEU A 289 3.58 4.19 -7.16
N GLN A 290 3.07 4.83 -6.11
CA GLN A 290 3.03 6.29 -5.98
C GLN A 290 4.39 6.90 -5.61
N GLU A 291 5.29 6.15 -4.97
CA GLU A 291 6.61 6.65 -4.57
C GLU A 291 7.50 6.95 -5.79
N PHE A 292 7.41 6.11 -6.81
CA PHE A 292 8.15 6.25 -8.07
C PHE A 292 7.19 6.43 -9.25
N ASP A 293 6.35 7.46 -9.17
CA ASP A 293 5.49 7.87 -10.27
C ASP A 293 6.15 9.00 -11.08
N PHE A 294 6.21 8.84 -12.40
CA PHE A 294 6.76 9.84 -13.31
C PHE A 294 5.76 10.14 -14.41
N ASP A 295 5.53 11.42 -14.69
CA ASP A 295 4.62 11.82 -15.75
C ASP A 295 5.34 11.79 -17.11
N ILE A 296 4.78 11.09 -18.07
CA ILE A 296 5.36 10.99 -19.41
C ILE A 296 5.33 12.35 -20.11
N GLU A 297 4.28 13.15 -19.89
CA GLU A 297 4.19 14.48 -20.48
C GLU A 297 5.39 15.34 -20.05
N THR A 298 5.87 15.18 -18.82
CA THR A 298 7.05 15.92 -18.32
C THR A 298 8.35 15.47 -18.96
N LEU A 299 8.42 14.25 -19.50
CA LEU A 299 9.59 13.69 -20.18
C LEU A 299 9.60 14.02 -21.69
N GLU A 300 8.44 14.33 -22.28
CA GLU A 300 8.34 14.66 -23.71
C GLU A 300 8.74 16.11 -24.04
N VAL A 301 8.62 17.03 -23.08
CA VAL A 301 8.97 18.46 -23.27
C VAL A 301 10.43 18.66 -23.70
N ASP A 302 11.33 17.76 -23.32
CA ASP A 302 12.76 17.86 -23.66
C ASP A 302 13.09 17.33 -25.07
N ARG A 303 12.24 16.51 -25.70
CA ARG A 303 12.52 16.01 -27.06
C ARG A 303 12.21 17.01 -28.16
N PHE A 304 11.33 17.99 -27.92
CA PHE A 304 10.93 18.97 -28.92
C PHE A 304 11.75 20.27 -28.92
N LYS A 305 12.62 20.49 -27.94
CA LYS A 305 13.54 21.65 -27.93
C LYS A 305 14.82 21.45 -28.77
N GLN A 306 15.06 20.27 -29.34
CA GLN A 306 16.27 19.98 -30.12
C GLN A 306 16.08 20.01 -31.65
N ILE A 307 14.92 20.43 -32.16
CA ILE A 307 14.64 20.45 -33.62
C ILE A 307 14.57 21.88 -34.21
N GLU A 308 14.85 22.92 -33.41
CA GLU A 308 15.06 24.28 -33.94
C GLU A 308 16.57 24.63 -33.93
N LEU A 309 17.30 24.19 -34.96
CA LEU A 309 18.61 24.73 -35.37
C LEU A 309 18.70 24.75 -36.90
#